data_AF-A0A4P1RGE3-F1
#
_entry.id   AF-A0A4P1RGE3-F1
#
_cell.length_a   1.000
_cell.length_b   1.000
_cell.length_c   1.000
_cell.angle_alpha   90.00
_cell.angle_beta   90.00
_cell.angle_gamma   90.00
#
_symmetry.space_group_name_H-M   'P 1'
#
loop_
_entity.id
_entity.type
_entity.pdbx_description
1 polymer ?
#
loop_
_entity_poly.entity_id
_entity_poly.type
_entity_poly.pdbx_seq_one_letter_code
_entity_poly.pdbx_strand_id
1 'polypeptide(L)' 'MSTVLLSRNPVLHSRTKHIELDLFWVRERVISKQLLVEHVPSEHQVADILTKPLSTSRFTLLRDKLHISDLYTAQQRSP' A
#
# COMPACT_ATOMS: atom_id res chain seq x y z
N MET A 1 10.24 17.49 12.24
CA MET A 1 11.52 17.33 11.52
C MET A 1 11.39 18.05 10.18
N SER A 2 12.20 19.06 9.92
CA SER A 2 12.08 19.90 8.71
C SER A 2 12.86 19.28 7.56
N THR A 3 12.25 19.22 6.38
CA THR A 3 12.86 18.79 5.10
C THR A 3 14.17 19.54 4.81
N VAL A 4 14.21 20.80 5.21
CA VAL A 4 15.36 21.72 5.11
C VAL A 4 16.55 21.27 5.97
N LEU A 5 16.35 20.54 7.07
CA LEU A 5 17.45 20.06 7.92
C LEU A 5 18.06 18.76 7.38
N LEU A 6 17.24 17.90 6.75
CA LEU A 6 17.70 16.67 6.09
C LEU A 6 18.45 16.96 4.79
N SER A 7 18.01 17.96 4.01
CA SER A 7 18.66 18.37 2.75
C SER A 7 20.09 18.92 2.92
N ARG A 8 20.45 19.36 4.13
CA ARG A 8 21.79 19.87 4.45
C ARG A 8 22.84 18.78 4.63
N ASN A 9 22.45 17.51 4.72
CA ASN A 9 23.36 16.37 4.72
C ASN A 9 23.12 15.54 3.44
N PRO A 10 23.93 15.71 2.38
CA PRO A 10 23.70 15.07 1.07
C PRO A 10 23.59 13.54 1.13
N VAL A 11 24.30 12.90 2.06
CA VAL A 11 24.30 11.44 2.25
C VAL A 11 23.00 10.95 2.88
N LEU A 12 22.47 11.70 3.85
CA LEU A 12 21.18 11.39 4.47
C LEU A 12 20.02 11.80 3.56
N HIS A 13 20.16 12.92 2.84
CA HIS A 13 19.18 13.40 1.88
C HIS A 13 18.97 12.38 0.77
N SER A 14 20.02 11.85 0.12
CA SER A 14 19.83 10.89 -0.98
C SER A 14 19.17 9.59 -0.53
N ARG A 15 19.44 9.13 0.70
CA ARG A 15 18.86 7.91 1.27
C ARG A 15 17.41 8.05 1.71
N THR A 16 16.95 9.25 2.05
CA THR A 16 15.62 9.47 2.65
C THR A 16 14.67 10.30 1.80
N LYS A 17 15.15 10.88 0.68
CA LYS A 17 14.40 11.80 -0.18
C LYS A 17 13.04 11.27 -0.63
N HIS A 18 12.94 9.99 -0.98
CA HIS A 18 11.67 9.41 -1.42
C HIS A 18 10.62 9.43 -0.30
N ILE A 19 11.00 8.94 0.89
CA ILE A 19 10.13 8.93 2.08
C ILE A 19 9.73 10.35 2.49
N GLU A 20 10.69 11.28 2.41
CA GLU A 20 10.48 12.69 2.77
C GLU A 20 9.46 13.36 1.84
N LEU A 21 9.59 13.16 0.53
CA LEU A 21 8.67 13.71 -0.46
C LEU A 21 7.26 13.14 -0.30
N ASP A 22 7.15 11.82 -0.15
CA ASP A 22 5.87 11.14 0.03
C ASP A 22 5.17 11.61 1.32
N LEU A 23 5.92 11.72 2.42
CA LEU A 23 5.39 12.20 3.69
C LEU A 23 4.89 13.64 3.60
N PHE A 24 5.67 14.54 2.99
CA PHE A 24 5.26 15.93 2.79
C PHE A 24 3.97 16.00 1.96
N TRP A 25 3.92 15.27 0.85
CA TRP A 25 2.76 15.24 -0.03
C TRP A 25 1.50 14.73 0.67
N VAL A 26 1.58 13.60 1.38
CA VAL A 26 0.44 13.02 2.13
C VAL A 26 -0.01 14.00 3.22
N ARG A 27 0.92 14.59 3.96
CA ARG A 27 0.61 15.52 5.05
C ARG A 27 -0.14 16.76 4.54
N GLU A 28 0.31 17.37 3.45
CA GLU A 28 -0.35 18.53 2.84
C GLU A 28 -1.79 18.18 2.40
N ARG A 29 -1.99 16.99 1.81
CA ARG A 29 -3.32 16.51 1.40
C ARG A 29 -4.25 16.26 2.59
N VAL A 30 -3.73 15.77 3.71
CA VAL A 30 -4.49 15.56 4.94
C VAL A 30 -4.88 16.89 5.59
N ILE A 31 -3.95 17.83 5.71
CA ILE A 31 -4.20 19.16 6.30
C ILE A 31 -5.23 19.94 5.46
N SER A 32 -5.12 19.85 4.13
CA SER A 32 -6.09 20.45 3.20
C SER A 32 -7.43 19.70 3.12
N LYS A 33 -7.62 18.65 3.93
CA LYS A 33 -8.83 17.81 3.98
C LYS A 33 -9.19 17.15 2.64
N GLN A 34 -8.21 17.02 1.74
CA GLN A 34 -8.37 16.33 0.46
C GLN A 34 -8.13 14.81 0.57
N LEU A 35 -7.50 14.38 1.66
CA LEU A 35 -7.23 12.98 1.97
C LEU A 35 -7.59 12.69 3.43
N LEU A 36 -8.36 11.63 3.65
CA LEU A 36 -8.61 11.07 4.98
C LEU A 36 -7.75 9.82 5.14
N VAL A 37 -7.05 9.71 6.27
CA VAL A 37 -6.20 8.55 6.58
C VAL A 37 -6.81 7.82 7.77
N GLU A 38 -7.20 6.57 7.54
CA GLU A 38 -7.76 5.69 8.56
C GLU A 38 -6.97 4.38 8.62
N HIS A 39 -6.93 3.79 9.80
CA HIS A 39 -6.31 2.48 9.99
C HIS A 39 -7.24 1.39 9.46
N VAL A 40 -6.72 0.57 8.54
CA VAL A 40 -7.38 -0.64 8.06
C VAL A 40 -6.64 -1.84 8.66
N PRO A 41 -7.32 -2.75 9.38
CA PRO A 41 -6.67 -3.95 9.87
C PRO A 41 -6.10 -4.78 8.72
N SER A 42 -4.96 -5.42 8.96
CA SER A 42 -4.22 -6.20 7.96
C SER A 42 -5.07 -7.23 7.19
N GLU A 43 -6.08 -7.80 7.83
CA GLU A 43 -7.00 -8.77 7.22
C GLU A 43 -7.87 -8.13 6.14
N HIS A 44 -8.14 -6.83 6.24
CA HIS A 44 -8.97 -6.06 5.32
C HIS A 44 -8.15 -5.22 4.33
N GLN A 45 -6.83 -5.14 4.50
CA GLN A 45 -5.94 -4.37 3.63
C GLN A 45 -5.59 -5.14 2.35
N VAL A 46 -6.53 -5.17 1.39
CA VAL A 46 -6.39 -5.94 0.13
C VAL A 46 -5.14 -5.57 -0.68
N ALA A 47 -4.69 -4.30 -0.62
CA ALA A 47 -3.48 -3.84 -1.31
C ALA A 47 -2.18 -4.59 -0.90
N ASP A 48 -2.17 -5.25 0.26
CA ASP A 48 -1.02 -6.02 0.73
C ASP A 48 -0.65 -7.15 -0.25
N ILE A 49 -1.62 -7.69 -1.00
CA ILE A 49 -1.38 -8.76 -1.99
C ILE A 49 -0.45 -8.32 -3.13
N LEU A 50 -0.41 -7.03 -3.44
CA LEU A 50 0.37 -6.46 -4.54
C LEU A 50 1.72 -5.89 -4.08
N THR A 51 1.92 -5.68 -2.78
CA THR A 51 3.02 -4.88 -2.25
C THR A 51 3.92 -5.64 -1.27
N LYS A 52 3.48 -6.79 -0.76
CA LYS A 52 4.20 -7.55 0.27
C LYS A 52 4.32 -9.04 -0.09
N PRO A 53 5.42 -9.70 0.31
CA PRO A 53 5.45 -11.16 0.36
C PRO A 53 4.56 -11.65 1.51
N LEU A 54 3.46 -12.33 1.19
CA LEU A 54 2.50 -12.85 2.15
C LEU A 54 2.62 -14.36 2.35
N SER A 55 2.24 -14.86 3.52
CA SER A 55 2.03 -16.30 3.71
C SER A 55 0.89 -16.79 2.82
N THR A 56 0.90 -18.07 2.45
CA THR A 56 -0.15 -18.69 1.62
C THR A 56 -1.55 -18.47 2.18
N SER A 57 -1.72 -18.57 3.50
CA SER A 57 -3.00 -18.33 4.16
C SER A 57 -3.49 -16.90 3.98
N ARG A 58 -2.61 -15.90 4.17
CA ARG A 58 -2.95 -14.48 3.98
C ARG A 58 -3.21 -14.15 2.52
N PHE A 59 -2.40 -14.69 1.61
CA PHE A 59 -2.59 -14.50 0.18
C PHE A 59 -3.96 -15.03 -0.27
N THR A 60 -4.33 -16.23 0.16
CA THR A 60 -5.63 -16.84 -0.19
C THR A 60 -6.79 -15.99 0.33
N LEU A 61 -6.74 -15.57 1.61
CA LEU A 61 -7.76 -14.70 2.20
C LEU A 61 -7.96 -13.39 1.42
N LEU A 62 -6.87 -12.72 1.03
CA LEU A 62 -6.95 -11.45 0.29
C LEU A 62 -7.33 -11.67 -1.19
N ARG A 63 -6.91 -12.79 -1.80
CA ARG A 63 -7.29 -13.16 -3.17
C ARG A 63 -8.79 -13.38 -3.29
N ASP A 64 -9.39 -14.06 -2.32
CA ASP A 64 -10.82 -14.34 -2.33
C ASP A 64 -11.64 -13.04 -2.23
N LYS A 65 -11.12 -12.02 -1.53
CA LYS A 65 -11.73 -10.66 -1.49
C LYS A 65 -11.66 -9.91 -2.84
N LEU A 66 -10.77 -10.32 -3.74
CA LEU A 66 -10.68 -9.81 -5.10
C LEU A 66 -11.57 -10.56 -6.09
N HIS A 67 -12.31 -11.58 -5.63
CA HIS A 67 -13.16 -12.44 -6.47
C HIS A 67 -12.42 -13.08 -7.66
N ILE A 68 -11.11 -13.30 -7.51
CA ILE A 68 -10.29 -13.95 -8.53
C ILE A 68 -10.72 -15.41 -8.64
N SER A 69 -11.36 -15.74 -9.76
CA SER A 69 -11.87 -17.07 -10.06
C SER A 69 -10.93 -17.78 -11.03
N ASP A 70 -10.72 -19.07 -10.82
CA ASP A 70 -9.91 -19.87 -11.74
C ASP A 70 -10.72 -20.16 -13.01
N LEU A 71 -10.24 -19.68 -14.17
CA LEU A 71 -10.92 -19.82 -15.45
C LEU A 71 -11.17 -21.30 -15.81
N TYR A 72 -10.33 -22.20 -15.32
CA TYR A 72 -10.48 -23.63 -15.52
C TYR A 72 -11.69 -24.22 -14.78
N THR A 73 -12.03 -23.69 -13.61
CA THR A 73 -13.24 -24.09 -12.86
C THR A 73 -14.52 -23.47 -13.42
N ALA A 74 -14.44 -22.34 -14.12
CA ALA A 74 -15.58 -21.73 -14.80
C ALA A 74 -16.03 -22.56 -16.03
N GLN A 75 -15.09 -23.17 -16.75
CA GLN A 75 -15.39 -24.00 -17.92
C GLN A 75 -15.95 -25.40 -17.59
N GLN A 76 -15.86 -25.85 -16.33
CA GLN A 76 -16.45 -27.12 -15.87
C GLN A 76 -17.86 -26.99 -15.25
N ARG A 77 -18.42 -25.77 -15.19
CA ARG A 77 -19.75 -25.50 -14.60
C ARG A 77 -20.85 -25.16 -15.64
N SER A 78 -20.58 -25.33 -16.93
CA SER A 78 -21.66 -25.29 -17.93
C SER A 78 -22.26 -26.70 -18.08
N PRO A 79 -23.59 -26.88 -17.93
CA PRO A 79 -24.26 -28.10 -18.34
C PRO A 79 -24.19 -28.31 -19.86
#